data_AF-A0A3D2SKX8-F1
#
_entry.id   AF-A0A3D2SKX8-F1
#
_cell.length_a   1.000
_cell.length_b   1.000
_cell.length_c   1.000
_cell.angle_alpha   90.00
_cell.angle_beta   90.00
_cell.angle_gamma   90.00
#
_symmetry.space_group_name_H-M   'P 1'
#
loop_
_entity.id
_entity.type
_entity.pdbx_description
1 polymer ?
#
loop_
_entity_poly.entity_id
_entity_poly.type
_entity_poly.pdbx_seq_one_letter_code
_entity_poly.pdbx_strand_id
1 'polypeptide(L)'
;MFKSFFPKPKWFFLSLIFWFIINIVLWYSGGKEWGEFLGFPKGYADAELPVGVSRFWSPAFLWFYLWFFVATAIFALFWKKVSDNPWQRWSVWGSAFILFNIWFGVQVSVAVNAWYVPFWDLIQSMLTNGGGNIMDLYKETMVFLYIAMVGVTLAVINAF
;
A
#
# COMPACT_ATOMS: atom_id res chain seq x y z
N MET A 1 -1.41 3.52 30.28
CA MET A 1 -1.90 4.04 28.99
C MET A 1 -2.65 3.00 28.15
N PHE A 2 -2.06 1.83 27.85
CA PHE A 2 -2.69 0.80 26.99
C PHE A 2 -4.10 0.34 27.40
N LYS A 3 -4.39 0.21 28.70
CA LYS A 3 -5.72 -0.17 29.20
C LYS A 3 -6.83 0.86 28.92
N SER A 4 -6.49 2.16 28.89
CA SER A 4 -7.46 3.21 28.56
C SER A 4 -7.63 3.36 27.05
N PHE A 5 -6.55 3.15 26.29
CA PHE A 5 -6.55 3.38 24.86
C PHE A 5 -7.18 2.23 24.07
N PHE A 6 -6.87 0.98 24.42
CA PHE A 6 -7.39 -0.21 23.74
C PHE A 6 -8.53 -0.86 24.55
N PRO A 7 -9.65 -1.25 23.92
CA PRO A 7 -10.72 -1.98 24.60
C PRO A 7 -10.21 -3.35 25.04
N LYS A 8 -10.25 -3.67 26.35
CA LYS A 8 -9.84 -4.98 26.92
C LYS A 8 -8.53 -5.54 26.27
N PRO A 9 -7.35 -4.93 26.54
CA PRO A 9 -6.15 -5.08 25.71
C PRO A 9 -5.74 -6.51 25.36
N LYS A 10 -5.77 -7.44 26.33
CA LYS A 10 -5.38 -8.84 26.09
C LYS A 10 -6.23 -9.49 24.99
N TRP A 11 -7.55 -9.31 25.06
CA TRP A 11 -8.49 -9.89 24.09
C TRP A 11 -8.41 -9.17 22.75
N PHE A 12 -8.22 -7.84 22.76
CA PHE A 12 -8.02 -7.07 21.55
C PHE A 12 -6.83 -7.54 20.75
N PHE A 13 -5.64 -7.61 21.35
CA PHE A 13 -4.43 -8.02 20.63
C PHE A 13 -4.48 -9.49 20.19
N LEU A 14 -5.03 -10.40 21.00
CA LEU A 14 -5.23 -11.79 20.58
C LEU A 14 -6.17 -11.90 19.38
N SER A 15 -7.30 -11.18 19.42
CA SER A 15 -8.24 -11.15 18.30
C SER A 15 -7.64 -10.50 17.06
N LEU A 16 -6.77 -9.48 17.23
CA LEU A 16 -6.07 -8.81 16.13
C LEU A 16 -5.11 -9.77 15.45
N ILE A 17 -4.28 -10.49 16.22
CA ILE A 17 -3.33 -11.49 15.68
C ILE A 17 -4.10 -12.57 14.93
N PHE A 18 -5.16 -13.10 15.52
CA PHE A 18 -5.99 -14.12 14.88
C PHE A 18 -6.64 -13.60 13.59
N TRP A 19 -7.21 -12.40 13.61
CA TRP A 19 -7.81 -11.76 12.44
C TRP A 19 -6.78 -11.47 11.34
N PHE A 20 -5.58 -11.07 11.73
CA PHE A 20 -4.46 -10.85 10.81
C PHE A 20 -4.06 -12.15 10.11
N ILE A 21 -3.93 -13.26 10.85
CA ILE A 21 -3.63 -14.58 10.28
C ILE A 21 -4.72 -15.01 9.30
N ILE A 22 -6.00 -14.84 9.65
CA ILE A 22 -7.11 -15.14 8.74
C ILE A 22 -6.96 -14.35 7.44
N ASN A 23 -6.69 -13.04 7.52
CA ASN A 23 -6.54 -12.21 6.32
C ASN A 23 -5.35 -12.64 5.46
N ILE A 24 -4.22 -13.00 6.06
CA ILE A 24 -3.07 -13.55 5.32
C ILE A 24 -3.48 -14.84 4.61
N VAL A 25 -4.09 -15.80 5.32
CA VAL A 25 -4.48 -17.08 4.74
C VAL A 25 -5.47 -16.86 3.59
N LEU A 26 -6.49 -16.02 3.79
CA LEU A 26 -7.45 -15.70 2.75
C LEU A 26 -6.78 -15.04 1.53
N TRP A 27 -5.91 -14.06 1.76
CA TRP A 27 -5.21 -13.36 0.68
C TRP A 27 -4.37 -14.30 -0.18
N TYR A 28 -3.54 -15.14 0.44
CA TYR A 28 -2.65 -16.07 -0.27
C TYR A 28 -3.33 -17.35 -0.78
N SER A 29 -4.52 -17.69 -0.26
CA SER A 29 -5.34 -18.80 -0.79
C SER A 29 -6.09 -18.48 -2.09
N GLY A 30 -5.98 -17.24 -2.59
CA GLY A 30 -6.66 -16.77 -3.80
C GLY A 30 -7.41 -15.44 -3.61
N GLY A 31 -7.48 -14.91 -2.38
CA GLY A 31 -8.11 -13.61 -2.11
C GLY A 31 -7.54 -12.45 -2.93
N LYS A 32 -6.26 -12.53 -3.33
CA LYS A 32 -5.62 -11.57 -4.25
C LYS A 32 -6.33 -11.45 -5.61
N GLU A 33 -6.99 -12.50 -6.08
CA GLU A 33 -7.68 -12.58 -7.39
C GLU A 33 -9.18 -12.28 -7.27
N TRP A 34 -9.74 -12.24 -6.06
CA TRP A 34 -11.19 -12.07 -5.87
C TRP A 34 -11.74 -10.74 -6.38
N GLY A 35 -10.88 -9.75 -6.62
CA GLY A 35 -11.30 -8.51 -7.28
C GLY A 35 -11.84 -8.74 -8.69
N GLU A 36 -11.52 -9.87 -9.34
CA GLU A 36 -12.13 -10.23 -10.63
C GLU A 36 -13.65 -10.36 -10.52
N PHE A 37 -14.15 -10.90 -9.39
CA PHE A 37 -15.58 -11.00 -9.13
C PHE A 37 -16.26 -9.65 -8.94
N LEU A 38 -15.51 -8.61 -8.59
CA LEU A 38 -15.98 -7.23 -8.44
C LEU A 38 -15.81 -6.39 -9.71
N GLY A 39 -15.31 -6.99 -10.80
CA GLY A 39 -15.19 -6.35 -12.10
C GLY A 39 -13.79 -5.88 -12.48
N PHE A 40 -12.74 -6.24 -11.72
CA PHE A 40 -11.37 -6.03 -12.19
C PHE A 40 -11.02 -6.97 -13.36
N PRO A 41 -10.08 -6.58 -14.26
CA PRO A 41 -9.69 -7.40 -15.40
C PRO A 41 -9.15 -8.77 -15.00
N LYS A 42 -9.41 -9.83 -15.78
CA LYS A 42 -8.85 -11.16 -15.48
C LYS A 42 -7.32 -11.15 -15.49
N GLY A 43 -6.71 -11.80 -14.51
CA GLY A 43 -5.26 -11.86 -14.33
C GLY A 43 -4.62 -10.57 -13.80
N TYR A 44 -5.41 -9.59 -13.36
CA TYR A 44 -4.86 -8.31 -12.87
C TYR A 44 -3.91 -8.48 -11.67
N ALA A 45 -4.08 -9.54 -10.89
CA ALA A 45 -3.31 -9.80 -9.68
C ALA A 45 -1.84 -10.13 -9.99
N ASP A 46 -1.57 -10.72 -11.16
CA ASP A 46 -0.24 -11.12 -11.60
C ASP A 46 0.25 -10.27 -12.81
N ALA A 47 -0.53 -9.25 -13.19
CA ALA A 47 -0.15 -8.33 -14.26
C ALA A 47 1.07 -7.50 -13.87
N GLU A 48 1.94 -7.22 -14.84
CA GLU A 48 3.08 -6.36 -14.63
C GLU A 48 2.64 -4.95 -14.20
N LEU A 49 3.22 -4.48 -13.10
CA LEU A 49 2.89 -3.18 -12.55
C LEU A 49 3.55 -2.08 -13.37
N PRO A 50 2.81 -1.01 -13.73
CA PRO A 50 3.39 0.14 -14.41
C PRO A 50 4.63 0.68 -13.69
N VAL A 51 5.59 1.18 -14.46
CA VAL A 51 6.74 1.91 -13.92
C VAL A 51 6.37 3.39 -13.86
N GLY A 52 6.07 3.89 -12.66
CA GLY A 52 5.61 5.25 -12.44
C GLY A 52 4.53 5.36 -11.37
N VAL A 53 3.96 6.56 -11.21
CA VAL A 53 2.92 6.83 -10.21
C VAL A 53 1.60 6.12 -10.49
N SER A 54 1.31 5.79 -11.75
CA SER A 54 0.14 4.98 -12.11
C SER A 54 0.15 3.59 -11.47
N ARG A 55 1.32 3.09 -11.01
CA ARG A 55 1.44 1.86 -10.22
C ARG A 55 0.49 1.84 -9.03
N PHE A 56 0.37 2.96 -8.30
CA PHE A 56 -0.48 3.08 -7.11
C PHE A 56 -1.98 3.06 -7.43
N TRP A 57 -2.33 3.26 -8.69
CA TRP A 57 -3.70 3.19 -9.21
C TRP A 57 -3.98 1.92 -9.99
N SER A 58 -3.04 0.97 -10.00
CA SER A 58 -3.24 -0.32 -10.65
C SER A 58 -4.36 -1.10 -9.97
N PRO A 59 -5.09 -1.96 -10.71
CA PRO A 59 -6.12 -2.83 -10.14
C PRO A 59 -5.65 -3.63 -8.92
N ALA A 60 -4.40 -4.12 -8.93
CA ALA A 60 -3.82 -4.88 -7.82
C ALA A 60 -3.75 -4.05 -6.54
N PHE A 61 -3.30 -2.79 -6.64
CA PHE A 61 -3.23 -1.87 -5.51
C PHE A 61 -4.63 -1.46 -5.02
N LEU A 62 -5.53 -1.10 -5.93
CA LEU A 62 -6.91 -0.73 -5.59
C LEU A 62 -7.64 -1.85 -4.87
N TRP A 63 -7.44 -3.09 -5.33
CA TRP A 63 -8.01 -4.26 -4.65
C TRP A 63 -7.43 -4.44 -3.25
N PHE A 64 -6.12 -4.30 -3.08
CA PHE A 64 -5.50 -4.35 -1.76
C PHE A 64 -6.03 -3.25 -0.82
N TYR A 65 -6.21 -2.02 -1.32
CA TYR A 65 -6.79 -0.93 -0.52
C TYR A 65 -8.19 -1.27 -0.03
N LEU A 66 -9.03 -1.79 -0.93
CA LEU A 66 -10.39 -2.20 -0.61
C LEU A 66 -10.39 -3.34 0.41
N TRP A 67 -9.55 -4.36 0.20
CA TRP A 67 -9.39 -5.48 1.13
C TRP A 67 -8.98 -5.00 2.52
N PHE A 68 -7.91 -4.20 2.62
CA PHE A 68 -7.40 -3.67 3.88
C PHE A 68 -8.45 -2.85 4.62
N PHE A 69 -9.17 -1.98 3.88
CA PHE A 69 -10.22 -1.14 4.44
C PHE A 69 -11.38 -1.97 4.96
N VAL A 70 -11.89 -2.93 4.18
CA VAL A 70 -13.00 -3.81 4.56
C VAL A 70 -12.61 -4.68 5.76
N ALA A 71 -11.42 -5.29 5.74
CA ALA A 71 -10.92 -6.11 6.84
C ALA A 71 -10.80 -5.30 8.14
N THR A 72 -10.32 -4.06 8.04
CA THR A 72 -10.22 -3.13 9.17
C THR A 72 -11.60 -2.69 9.66
N ALA A 73 -12.51 -2.37 8.74
CA ALA A 73 -13.88 -1.96 9.06
C ALA A 73 -14.64 -3.06 9.80
N ILE A 74 -14.53 -4.32 9.35
CA ILE A 74 -15.13 -5.48 10.02
C ILE A 74 -14.58 -5.61 11.44
N PHE A 75 -13.26 -5.52 11.60
CA PHE A 75 -12.61 -5.61 12.91
C PHE A 75 -13.03 -4.46 13.85
N ALA A 76 -13.09 -3.23 13.33
CA ALA A 76 -13.53 -2.05 14.07
C ALA A 76 -15.00 -2.17 14.50
N LEU A 77 -15.89 -2.63 13.61
CA LEU A 77 -17.32 -2.81 13.90
C LEU A 77 -17.56 -3.91 14.94
N PHE A 78 -16.82 -5.02 14.85
CA PHE A 78 -16.86 -6.07 15.86
C PHE A 78 -16.51 -5.52 17.25
N TRP A 79 -15.39 -4.80 17.37
CA TRP A 79 -14.97 -4.23 18.65
C TRP A 79 -15.87 -3.13 19.18
N LYS A 80 -16.57 -2.41 18.28
CA LYS A 80 -17.54 -1.37 18.66
C LYS A 80 -18.77 -1.98 19.33
N LYS A 81 -19.17 -3.19 18.93
CA LYS A 81 -20.26 -3.93 19.59
C LYS A 81 -19.82 -4.56 20.91
N VAL A 82 -18.56 -5.00 21.02
CA VAL A 82 -18.04 -5.72 22.20
C VAL A 82 -17.65 -4.78 23.35
N SER A 83 -17.24 -3.55 23.05
CA SER A 83 -16.76 -2.59 24.05
C SER A 83 -17.17 -1.17 23.69
N ASP A 84 -17.76 -0.47 24.66
CA ASP A 84 -18.11 0.95 24.52
C ASP A 84 -16.93 1.87 24.88
N ASN A 85 -15.72 1.55 24.37
CA ASN A 85 -14.54 2.35 24.69
C ASN A 85 -14.56 3.65 23.86
N PRO A 86 -14.58 4.85 24.47
CA PRO A 86 -14.62 6.12 23.74
C PRO A 86 -13.43 6.31 22.80
N TRP A 87 -12.26 5.75 23.12
CA TRP A 87 -11.03 5.86 22.33
C TRP A 87 -10.92 4.84 21.21
N GLN A 88 -11.88 3.94 21.06
CA GLN A 88 -11.81 2.84 20.09
C GLN A 88 -11.65 3.35 18.64
N ARG A 89 -12.31 4.46 18.28
CA ARG A 89 -12.18 5.04 16.94
C ARG A 89 -10.74 5.41 16.64
N TRP A 90 -10.08 6.10 17.57
CA TRP A 90 -8.69 6.51 17.40
C TRP A 90 -7.73 5.32 17.52
N SER A 91 -8.00 4.40 18.44
CA SER A 91 -7.18 3.21 18.65
C SER A 91 -7.15 2.27 17.45
N VAL A 92 -8.30 1.98 16.82
CA VAL A 92 -8.34 1.05 15.68
C VAL A 92 -7.97 1.77 14.39
N TRP A 93 -8.64 2.88 14.07
CA TRP A 93 -8.42 3.57 12.79
C TRP A 93 -7.07 4.28 12.74
N GLY A 94 -6.61 4.87 13.86
CA GLY A 94 -5.28 5.49 13.93
C GLY A 94 -4.17 4.44 13.77
N SER A 95 -4.26 3.30 14.45
CA SER A 95 -3.28 2.22 14.25
C SER A 95 -3.34 1.62 12.85
N ALA A 96 -4.53 1.43 12.27
CA ALA A 96 -4.67 0.97 10.90
C ALA A 96 -4.06 1.96 9.90
N PHE A 97 -4.26 3.26 10.10
CA PHE A 97 -3.66 4.30 9.27
C PHE A 97 -2.14 4.27 9.33
N ILE A 98 -1.55 4.11 10.52
CA ILE A 98 -0.09 3.99 10.68
C ILE A 98 0.42 2.74 9.93
N LEU A 99 -0.21 1.59 10.12
CA LEU A 99 0.18 0.35 9.43
C LEU A 99 0.10 0.47 7.91
N PHE A 100 -0.96 1.11 7.41
CA PHE A 100 -1.13 1.37 5.99
C PHE A 100 -0.03 2.28 5.45
N ASN A 101 0.30 3.37 6.16
CA ASN A 101 1.36 4.30 5.76
C ASN A 101 2.74 3.63 5.71
N ILE A 102 3.05 2.78 6.69
CA ILE A 102 4.30 2.01 6.69
C ILE A 102 4.36 1.10 5.46
N TRP A 103 3.31 0.32 5.21
CA TRP A 103 3.25 -0.54 4.04
C TRP A 103 3.33 0.25 2.73
N PHE A 104 2.60 1.36 2.62
CA PHE A 104 2.57 2.18 1.41
C PHE A 104 3.92 2.88 1.17
N GLY A 105 4.62 3.28 2.23
CA GLY A 105 6.00 3.78 2.15
C GLY A 105 6.96 2.75 1.55
N VAL A 106 6.84 1.47 1.92
CA VAL A 106 7.59 0.39 1.27
C VAL A 106 7.26 0.29 -0.22
N GLN A 107 5.99 0.45 -0.61
CA GLN A 107 5.59 0.44 -2.02
C GLN A 107 6.16 1.62 -2.82
N VAL A 108 6.30 2.80 -2.21
CA VAL A 108 7.00 3.93 -2.85
C VAL A 108 8.46 3.58 -3.11
N SER A 109 9.17 2.98 -2.15
CA SER A 109 10.54 2.52 -2.35
C SER A 109 10.64 1.48 -3.47
N VAL A 110 9.69 0.54 -3.56
CA VAL A 110 9.62 -0.44 -4.65
C VAL A 110 9.34 0.22 -6.00
N ALA A 111 8.53 1.29 -6.06
CA ALA A 111 8.30 2.06 -7.27
C ALA A 111 9.57 2.79 -7.74
N VAL A 112 10.32 3.41 -6.83
CA VAL A 112 11.62 4.02 -7.15
C VAL A 112 12.61 2.96 -7.65
N ASN A 113 12.63 1.79 -7.00
CA ASN A 113 13.49 0.69 -7.42
C ASN A 113 13.17 0.18 -8.84
N ALA A 114 11.88 0.07 -9.17
CA ALA A 114 11.48 -0.32 -10.52
C ALA A 114 11.81 0.75 -11.57
N TRP A 115 11.80 2.03 -11.19
CA TRP A 115 12.20 3.13 -12.07
C TRP A 115 13.70 3.16 -12.37
N TYR A 116 14.56 2.68 -11.46
CA TYR A 116 16.01 2.66 -11.71
C TYR A 116 16.39 1.86 -12.97
N VAL A 117 15.68 0.77 -13.26
CA VAL A 117 15.98 -0.10 -14.42
C VAL A 117 15.89 0.67 -15.74
N PRO A 118 14.72 1.18 -16.17
CA PRO A 118 14.61 1.89 -17.44
C PRO A 118 15.46 3.17 -17.50
N PHE A 119 15.67 3.85 -16.37
CA PHE A 119 16.52 5.03 -16.32
C PHE A 119 17.98 4.70 -16.64
N TRP A 120 18.55 3.66 -16.01
CA TRP A 120 19.94 3.27 -16.25
C TRP A 120 20.13 2.61 -17.62
N ASP A 121 19.15 1.85 -18.10
CA ASP A 121 19.16 1.30 -19.47
C ASP A 121 19.19 2.44 -20.50
N LEU A 122 18.43 3.51 -20.27
CA LEU A 122 18.44 4.70 -21.12
C LEU A 122 19.83 5.37 -21.12
N ILE A 123 20.42 5.60 -19.93
CA ILE A 123 21.76 6.18 -19.80
C ILE A 123 22.80 5.32 -20.55
N GLN A 124 22.77 4.00 -20.36
CA GLN A 124 23.70 3.08 -21.01
C GLN A 124 23.55 3.09 -22.53
N SER A 125 22.31 3.14 -23.03
CA SER A 125 22.02 3.25 -24.46
C SER A 125 22.58 4.55 -25.05
N MET A 126 22.41 5.69 -24.37
CA MET A 126 22.94 6.97 -24.84
C MET A 126 24.47 6.99 -24.87
N LEU A 127 25.12 6.42 -23.85
CA LEU A 127 26.58 6.33 -23.78
C LEU A 127 27.14 5.41 -24.89
N THR A 128 26.48 4.28 -25.14
CA THR A 128 26.91 3.31 -26.15
C THR A 128 26.76 3.84 -27.57
N ASN A 129 25.67 4.55 -27.84
CA ASN A 129 25.36 5.09 -29.17
C ASN A 129 26.00 6.47 -29.43
N GLY A 130 26.80 7.00 -28.49
CA GLY A 130 27.47 8.30 -28.62
C GLY A 130 26.51 9.51 -28.57
N GLY A 131 25.31 9.33 -28.02
CA GLY A 131 24.26 10.34 -27.95
C GLY A 131 22.87 9.72 -27.86
N GLY A 132 21.86 10.55 -27.61
CA GLY A 132 20.47 10.12 -27.55
C GLY A 132 19.51 11.29 -27.43
N ASN A 133 18.22 10.97 -27.40
CA ASN A 133 17.19 11.99 -27.29
C ASN A 133 17.06 12.49 -25.85
N ILE A 134 17.49 13.73 -25.60
CA ILE A 134 17.43 14.40 -24.29
C ILE A 134 16.00 14.41 -23.73
N MET A 135 14.98 14.45 -24.59
CA MET A 135 13.58 14.41 -24.15
C MET A 135 13.24 13.15 -23.35
N ASP A 136 13.88 12.01 -23.65
CA ASP A 136 13.62 10.78 -22.94
C ASP A 136 14.23 10.80 -21.52
N LEU A 137 15.37 11.48 -21.32
CA LEU A 137 15.90 11.75 -19.98
C LEU A 137 14.95 12.63 -19.16
N TYR A 138 14.40 13.67 -19.77
CA TYR A 138 13.41 14.53 -19.10
C TYR A 138 12.16 13.75 -18.71
N LYS A 139 11.65 12.87 -19.58
CA LYS A 139 10.50 12.01 -19.26
C LYS A 139 10.77 11.11 -18.08
N GLU A 140 11.88 10.37 -18.08
CA GLU A 140 12.22 9.47 -16.97
C GLU A 140 12.47 10.23 -15.67
N THR A 141 13.12 11.40 -15.74
CA THR A 141 13.28 12.28 -14.57
C THR A 141 11.93 12.73 -14.03
N MET A 142 10.97 13.08 -14.90
CA MET A 142 9.61 13.43 -14.47
C MET A 142 8.88 12.26 -13.82
N VAL A 143 9.02 11.04 -14.34
CA VAL A 143 8.47 9.83 -13.71
C VAL A 143 8.98 9.68 -12.27
N PHE A 144 10.30 9.82 -12.07
CA PHE A 144 10.88 9.82 -10.72
C PHE A 144 10.32 10.94 -9.85
N LEU A 145 10.26 12.18 -10.35
CA LEU A 145 9.75 13.31 -9.58
C LEU A 145 8.31 13.09 -9.12
N TYR A 146 7.46 12.50 -9.97
CA TYR A 146 6.09 12.14 -9.57
C TYR A 146 6.08 11.10 -8.43
N ILE A 147 6.92 10.06 -8.50
CA ILE A 147 7.03 9.08 -7.40
C ILE A 147 7.57 9.74 -6.13
N ALA A 148 8.59 10.59 -6.27
CA ALA A 148 9.21 11.30 -5.15
C ALA A 148 8.22 12.23 -4.45
N MET A 149 7.35 12.93 -5.18
CA MET A 149 6.30 13.76 -4.57
C MET A 149 5.33 12.95 -3.70
N VAL A 150 4.97 11.73 -4.13
CA VAL A 150 4.18 10.81 -3.28
C VAL A 150 4.96 10.45 -2.02
N GLY A 151 6.24 10.07 -2.16
CA GLY A 151 7.10 9.73 -1.03
C GLY A 151 7.28 10.87 -0.02
N VAL A 152 7.52 12.09 -0.50
CA VAL A 152 7.64 13.28 0.36
C VAL A 152 6.34 13.56 1.09
N THR A 153 5.19 13.44 0.41
CA THR A 153 3.87 13.61 1.04
C THR A 153 3.68 12.62 2.19
N LEU A 154 4.05 11.35 1.98
CA LEU A 154 4.00 10.33 3.05
C LEU A 154 4.97 10.62 4.19
N ALA A 155 6.19 11.06 3.88
CA ALA A 155 7.18 11.40 4.90
C ALA A 155 6.69 12.55 5.80
N VAL A 156 6.06 13.57 5.19
CA VAL A 156 5.45 14.69 5.92
C VAL A 156 4.30 14.19 6.79
N ILE A 157 3.41 13.33 6.27
CA ILE A 157 2.31 12.76 7.06
C ILE A 157 2.82 11.97 8.27
N ASN A 158 3.90 11.20 8.11
CA ASN A 158 4.46 10.38 9.20
C ASN A 158 5.31 11.18 10.20
N ALA A 159 5.63 12.44 9.91
CA ALA A 159 6.41 13.30 10.80
C ALA A 159 5.58 13.95 11.92
N PHE A 160 4.23 13.86 11.85
CA PHE A 160 3.28 14.34 12.86
C PHE A 160 2.72 13.19 13.69
#